data_AF-A0AB36FUK5-F1
#
_entry.id   AF-A0AB36FUK5-F1
#
_cell.length_a   1.000
_cell.length_b   1.000
_cell.length_c   1.000
_cell.angle_alpha   90.00
_cell.angle_beta   90.00
_cell.angle_gamma   90.00
#
_symmetry.space_group_name_H-M   'P 1'
#
loop_
_entity.id
_entity.type
_entity.pdbx_description
1 polymer ?
#
loop_
_entity_poly.entity_id
_entity_poly.type
_entity_poly.pdbx_seq_one_letter_code
_entity_poly.pdbx_strand_id
1 'polypeptide(L)'
;MQNNDNVTSATPDLERLFIYGSLAPNCPNHHIVAHIDGQWQSGTVEGHLVQQGWGAVMGFPGIVISDLTKAKEEVKGMMLTSSQLAENWAMLDEFEGDQYERVIVFVKLDAGHTENAYIYQIKPTQ
;
A
#
# COMPACT_ATOMS: atom_id res chain seq x y z
N MET A 1 -17.05 -39.81 0.79
CA MET A 1 -16.92 -39.14 -0.53
C MET A 1 -15.88 -38.05 -0.34
N GLN A 2 -14.88 -38.02 -1.22
CA GLN A 2 -13.59 -37.36 -1.02
C GLN A 2 -13.65 -35.88 -0.62
N ASN A 3 -12.69 -35.55 0.24
CA ASN A 3 -11.99 -34.28 0.47
C ASN A 3 -12.08 -33.28 -0.70
N ASN A 4 -12.25 -32.01 -0.35
CA ASN A 4 -11.53 -30.96 -1.04
C ASN A 4 -11.10 -29.92 0.00
N ASP A 5 -9.90 -30.13 0.51
CA ASP A 5 -9.05 -29.07 1.03
C ASP A 5 -8.98 -27.96 -0.04
N ASN A 6 -9.55 -26.80 0.23
CA ASN A 6 -9.06 -25.59 -0.41
C ASN A 6 -8.39 -24.76 0.69
N VAL A 7 -7.06 -24.89 0.68
CA VAL A 7 -6.12 -24.07 1.43
C VAL A 7 -6.32 -22.63 0.98
N THR A 8 -7.13 -21.86 1.70
CA THR A 8 -6.96 -20.41 1.67
C THR A 8 -5.74 -20.14 2.53
N SER A 9 -4.58 -20.02 1.90
CA SER A 9 -3.44 -19.32 2.49
C SER A 9 -3.88 -17.87 2.71
N ALA A 10 -4.66 -17.65 3.77
CA ALA A 10 -5.20 -16.36 4.16
C ALA A 10 -4.02 -15.52 4.62
N THR A 11 -3.45 -14.77 3.68
CA THR A 11 -2.97 -13.44 4.03
C THR A 11 -4.11 -12.81 4.84
N PRO A 12 -3.87 -12.30 6.06
CA PRO A 12 -4.96 -11.77 6.89
C PRO A 12 -5.78 -10.81 6.03
N ASP A 13 -7.11 -10.89 6.12
CA ASP A 13 -8.09 -10.04 5.44
C ASP A 13 -7.88 -8.57 5.85
N LEU A 14 -6.74 -8.02 5.45
CA LEU A 14 -6.26 -6.74 5.88
C LEU A 14 -6.85 -5.75 4.90
N GLU A 15 -8.05 -5.31 5.23
CA GLU A 15 -8.88 -4.35 4.50
C GLU A 15 -8.35 -2.92 4.66
N ARG A 16 -7.03 -2.75 4.61
CA ARG A 16 -6.34 -1.47 4.85
C ARG A 16 -5.22 -1.25 3.85
N LEU A 17 -5.24 -0.10 3.20
CA LEU A 17 -4.24 0.35 2.23
C LEU A 17 -3.66 1.69 2.66
N PHE A 18 -2.34 1.76 2.85
CA PHE A 18 -1.61 2.98 3.08
C PHE A 18 -1.13 3.59 1.76
N ILE A 19 -1.48 4.85 1.54
CA ILE A 19 -1.26 5.59 0.32
C ILE A 19 -0.46 6.84 0.63
N TYR A 20 0.69 7.00 -0.02
CA TYR A 20 1.65 8.09 0.25
C TYR A 20 2.02 8.90 -1.02
N GLY A 21 1.47 8.52 -2.17
CA GLY A 21 1.84 9.07 -3.48
C GLY A 21 0.64 9.44 -4.34
N SER A 22 0.72 9.16 -5.64
CA SER A 22 -0.22 9.66 -6.65
C SER A 22 -1.69 9.21 -6.48
N LEU A 23 -1.95 8.21 -5.64
CA LEU A 23 -3.28 7.72 -5.28
C LEU A 23 -3.93 8.51 -4.13
N ALA A 24 -3.22 9.44 -3.49
CA ALA A 24 -3.76 10.23 -2.38
C ALA A 24 -4.90 11.16 -2.84
N PRO A 25 -5.81 11.59 -1.94
CA PRO A 25 -6.86 12.55 -2.27
C PRO A 25 -6.31 13.80 -2.97
N ASN A 26 -6.94 14.20 -4.09
CA ASN A 26 -6.55 15.30 -4.98
C ASN A 26 -5.31 15.06 -5.85
N CYS A 27 -4.78 13.84 -5.91
CA CYS A 27 -3.71 13.48 -6.85
C CYS A 27 -4.27 12.87 -8.16
N PRO A 28 -3.47 12.82 -9.25
CA PRO A 28 -3.95 12.43 -10.58
C PRO A 28 -4.61 11.05 -10.63
N ASN A 29 -4.14 10.12 -9.78
CA ASN A 29 -4.58 8.72 -9.77
C ASN A 29 -5.57 8.42 -8.65
N HIS A 30 -6.04 9.43 -7.91
CA HIS A 30 -7.04 9.23 -6.86
C HIS A 30 -8.30 8.50 -7.38
N HIS A 31 -8.64 8.67 -8.65
CA HIS A 31 -9.79 8.01 -9.29
C HIS A 31 -9.76 6.47 -9.21
N ILE A 32 -8.60 5.85 -9.01
CA ILE A 32 -8.43 4.38 -8.88
C ILE A 32 -8.84 3.87 -7.49
N VAL A 33 -8.83 4.73 -6.48
CA VAL A 33 -9.26 4.40 -5.12
C VAL A 33 -10.52 5.18 -4.71
N ALA A 34 -10.96 6.14 -5.52
CA ALA A 34 -12.11 6.98 -5.25
C ALA A 34 -13.44 6.21 -5.26
N HIS A 35 -13.53 5.08 -5.95
CA HIS A 35 -14.71 4.21 -5.93
C HIS A 35 -14.75 3.27 -4.72
N ILE A 36 -13.67 3.21 -3.94
CA ILE A 36 -13.58 2.38 -2.74
C ILE A 36 -14.06 3.21 -1.55
N ASP A 37 -15.31 3.00 -1.14
CA ASP A 37 -15.84 3.69 0.04
C ASP A 37 -15.16 3.17 1.30
N GLY A 38 -14.62 4.07 2.11
CA GLY A 38 -13.89 3.70 3.30
C GLY A 38 -13.57 4.87 4.23
N GLN A 39 -12.93 4.54 5.33
CA GLN A 39 -12.41 5.51 6.28
C GLN A 39 -10.97 5.88 5.91
N TRP A 40 -10.71 7.18 5.79
CA TRP A 40 -9.39 7.71 5.53
C TRP A 40 -8.80 8.28 6.82
N GLN A 41 -7.63 7.79 7.22
CA GLN A 41 -6.92 8.24 8.41
C GLN A 41 -5.50 8.68 8.05
N SER A 42 -5.10 9.86 8.50
CA SER A 42 -3.71 10.32 8.34
C SER A 42 -2.76 9.45 9.15
N GLY A 43 -1.62 9.11 8.55
CA GLY A 43 -0.58 8.35 9.23
C GLY A 43 0.78 8.46 8.56
N THR A 44 1.75 7.84 9.19
CA THR A 44 3.15 7.85 8.78
C THR A 44 3.71 6.44 8.82
N VAL A 45 4.52 6.09 7.82
CA VAL A 45 5.28 4.84 7.75
C VAL A 45 6.77 5.14 7.69
N GLU A 46 7.60 4.16 8.02
CA GLU A 46 9.05 4.26 7.90
C GLU A 46 9.54 3.48 6.68
N GLY A 47 10.13 4.19 5.72
CA GLY A 47 10.65 3.61 4.48
C GLY A 47 11.72 4.49 3.87
N HIS A 48 12.28 4.11 2.74
CA HIS A 48 13.26 4.91 2.01
C HIS A 48 12.66 5.32 0.65
N LEU A 49 12.57 6.63 0.39
CA LEU A 49 12.05 7.11 -0.89
C LEU A 49 13.12 7.00 -1.99
N VAL A 50 12.69 6.47 -3.13
CA VAL A 50 13.51 6.31 -4.33
C VAL A 50 12.83 6.97 -5.50
N GLN A 51 13.60 7.65 -6.35
CA GLN A 51 13.12 8.17 -7.63
C GLN A 51 13.03 7.02 -8.65
N GLN A 52 12.24 6.00 -8.33
CA GLN A 52 12.01 4.79 -9.13
C GLN A 52 10.50 4.48 -9.16
N GLY A 53 10.09 3.71 -10.17
CA GLY A 53 8.69 3.40 -10.47
C GLY A 53 8.04 4.44 -11.38
N TRP A 54 6.93 4.05 -12.00
CA TRP A 54 6.18 4.90 -12.93
C TRP A 54 5.65 6.16 -12.22
N GLY A 55 5.34 6.07 -10.92
CA GLY A 55 4.99 7.22 -10.09
C GLY A 55 6.05 8.32 -10.05
N ALA A 56 7.33 7.95 -10.07
CA ALA A 56 8.44 8.91 -9.97
C ALA A 56 8.53 9.83 -11.19
N VAL A 57 8.11 9.34 -12.37
CA VAL A 57 8.04 10.14 -13.60
C VAL A 57 7.03 11.28 -13.48
N MET A 58 6.03 11.13 -12.61
CA MET A 58 5.03 12.17 -12.30
C MET A 58 5.37 12.97 -11.03
N GLY A 59 6.56 12.78 -10.46
CA GLY A 59 7.00 13.46 -9.24
C GLY A 59 6.60 12.78 -7.93
N PHE A 60 6.10 11.53 -7.98
CA PHE A 60 5.77 10.75 -6.79
C PHE A 60 6.80 9.62 -6.59
N PRO A 61 7.81 9.79 -5.71
CA PRO A 61 8.83 8.76 -5.51
C PRO A 61 8.21 7.44 -5.05
N GLY A 62 8.79 6.32 -5.49
CA GLY A 62 8.51 5.01 -4.91
C GLY A 62 9.08 4.91 -3.49
N ILE A 63 8.51 4.05 -2.66
CA ILE A 63 9.03 3.73 -1.32
C ILE A 63 9.63 2.33 -1.33
N VAL A 64 10.70 2.12 -0.56
CA VAL A 64 11.25 0.80 -0.27
C VAL A 64 11.24 0.60 1.24
N ILE A 65 10.55 -0.44 1.69
CA ILE A 65 10.38 -0.79 3.11
C ILE A 65 11.32 -1.94 3.51
N SER A 66 11.48 -2.92 2.61
CA SER A 66 12.22 -4.15 2.86
C SER A 66 13.73 -3.96 2.96
N ASP A 67 14.26 -2.84 2.45
CA ASP A 67 15.69 -2.55 2.53
C ASP A 67 16.07 -2.09 3.95
N LEU A 68 16.71 -2.98 4.71
CA LEU A 68 17.20 -2.71 6.06
C LEU A 68 18.60 -2.06 6.08
N THR A 69 19.25 -1.92 4.93
CA THR A 69 20.61 -1.37 4.83
C THR A 69 20.61 0.15 4.76
N LYS A 70 19.47 0.76 4.44
CA LYS A 70 19.30 2.21 4.34
C LYS A 70 18.57 2.80 5.53
N ALA A 71 18.92 4.04 5.85
CA ALA A 71 18.17 4.83 6.82
C ALA A 71 16.74 5.04 6.29
N LYS A 72 15.77 4.72 7.14
CA LYS A 72 14.36 4.95 6.87
C LYS A 72 14.01 6.38 7.27
N GLU A 73 13.22 7.03 6.43
CA GLU A 73 12.59 8.31 6.69
C GLU A 73 11.10 8.12 6.98
N GLU A 74 10.52 9.11 7.65
CA GLU A 74 9.09 9.16 7.92
C GLU A 74 8.34 9.63 6.67
N VAL A 75 7.60 8.72 6.06
CA VAL A 75 6.77 8.98 4.88
C VAL A 75 5.33 9.17 5.30
N LYS A 76 4.83 10.40 5.13
CA LYS A 76 3.44 10.77 5.43
C LYS A 76 2.51 10.29 4.33
N GLY A 77 1.32 9.86 4.73
CA GLY A 77 0.29 9.38 3.83
C GLY A 77 -1.06 9.25 4.53
N MET A 78 -1.96 8.53 3.87
CA MET A 78 -3.30 8.25 4.34
C MET A 78 -3.55 6.74 4.30
N MET A 79 -4.10 6.20 5.38
CA MET A 79 -4.60 4.84 5.46
C MET A 79 -6.09 4.82 5.09
N LEU A 80 -6.42 4.16 3.99
CA LEU A 80 -7.77 3.81 3.60
C LEU A 80 -8.13 2.46 4.25
N THR A 81 -9.19 2.44 5.05
CA THR A 81 -9.79 1.21 5.59
C THR A 81 -11.13 0.98 4.90
N SER A 82 -11.29 -0.14 4.21
CA SER A 82 -12.50 -0.49 3.48
C SER A 82 -12.61 -1.98 3.22
N SER A 83 -13.79 -2.56 3.47
CA SER A 83 -14.08 -3.95 3.11
C SER A 83 -14.11 -4.20 1.60
N GLN A 84 -14.29 -3.15 0.80
CA GLN A 84 -14.23 -3.25 -0.66
C GLN A 84 -12.80 -3.51 -1.16
N LEU A 85 -11.77 -3.27 -0.35
CA LEU A 85 -10.38 -3.55 -0.75
C LEU A 85 -10.17 -5.02 -1.06
N ALA A 86 -10.85 -5.94 -0.35
CA ALA A 86 -10.75 -7.38 -0.58
C ALA A 86 -11.03 -7.77 -2.05
N GLU A 87 -11.99 -7.10 -2.68
CA GLU A 87 -12.39 -7.34 -4.07
C GLU A 87 -11.58 -6.50 -5.08
N ASN A 88 -10.93 -5.43 -4.62
CA ASN A 88 -10.19 -4.49 -5.47
C ASN A 88 -8.68 -4.76 -5.50
N TRP A 89 -8.16 -5.65 -4.67
CA TRP A 89 -6.73 -5.98 -4.61
C TRP A 89 -6.13 -6.36 -5.96
N ALA A 90 -6.81 -7.22 -6.73
CA ALA A 90 -6.31 -7.66 -8.03
C ALA A 90 -6.17 -6.49 -9.03
N MET A 91 -7.12 -5.56 -9.02
CA MET A 91 -7.10 -4.38 -9.88
C MET A 91 -6.00 -3.39 -9.48
N LEU A 92 -5.76 -3.21 -8.17
CA LEU A 92 -4.66 -2.39 -7.68
C LEU A 92 -3.30 -3.01 -8.00
N ASP A 93 -3.16 -4.33 -7.85
CA ASP A 93 -1.95 -5.06 -8.19
C ASP A 93 -1.65 -4.98 -9.70
N GLU A 94 -2.67 -5.06 -10.56
CA GLU A 94 -2.52 -4.90 -12.02
C GLU A 94 -2.12 -3.47 -12.40
N PHE A 95 -2.70 -2.46 -11.73
CA PHE A 95 -2.39 -1.05 -11.98
C PHE A 95 -0.94 -0.70 -11.63
N GLU A 96 -0.48 -1.15 -10.46
CA GLU A 96 0.90 -0.91 -10.01
C GLU A 96 1.91 -1.80 -10.76
N GLY A 97 1.45 -2.96 -11.22
CA GLY A 97 2.12 -3.80 -12.19
C GLY A 97 3.45 -4.37 -11.71
N ASP A 98 4.39 -4.53 -12.63
CA ASP A 98 5.65 -5.21 -12.35
C ASP A 98 6.63 -4.40 -11.49
N GLN A 99 6.37 -3.10 -11.28
CA GLN A 99 7.30 -2.21 -10.60
C GLN A 99 7.10 -2.16 -9.09
N TYR A 100 5.91 -2.49 -8.60
CA TYR A 100 5.60 -2.46 -7.18
C TYR A 100 5.09 -3.82 -6.67
N GLU A 101 5.33 -4.09 -5.40
CA GLU A 101 4.75 -5.22 -4.68
C GLU A 101 4.00 -4.73 -3.46
N ARG A 102 2.94 -5.48 -3.11
CA ARG A 102 2.16 -5.20 -1.92
C ARG A 102 2.80 -5.86 -0.70
N VAL A 103 3.17 -5.06 0.29
CA VAL A 103 3.73 -5.54 1.57
C VAL A 103 2.98 -4.97 2.76
N ILE A 104 3.04 -5.65 3.90
CA ILE A 104 2.42 -5.20 5.14
C ILE A 104 3.38 -4.28 5.88
N VAL A 105 2.88 -3.14 6.33
CA VAL A 105 3.61 -2.16 7.13
C VAL A 105 2.84 -1.70 8.36
N PHE A 106 3.59 -1.24 9.35
CA PHE A 106 3.08 -0.57 10.52
C PHE A 106 2.90 0.92 10.21
N VAL A 107 1.66 1.38 10.20
CA VAL A 107 1.29 2.78 10.03
C VAL A 107 1.10 3.40 11.41
N LYS A 108 1.91 4.40 11.75
CA LYS A 108 1.68 5.25 12.92
C LYS A 108 0.60 6.26 12.57
N LEU A 109 -0.61 6.07 13.09
CA LEU A 109 -1.71 7.00 12.87
C LEU A 109 -1.56 8.25 13.74
N ASP A 110 -2.03 9.39 13.24
CA ASP A 110 -2.02 10.66 13.98
C ASP A 110 -2.85 10.57 15.29
N ALA A 111 -3.77 9.60 15.37
CA ALA A 111 -4.54 9.26 16.55
C ALA A 111 -3.70 8.60 17.68
N GLY A 112 -2.40 8.39 17.48
CA GLY A 112 -1.47 7.93 18.51
C GLY A 112 -1.37 6.41 18.68
N HIS A 113 -1.95 5.63 17.77
CA HIS A 113 -1.83 4.17 17.72
C HIS A 113 -1.28 3.72 16.37
N THR A 114 -0.80 2.48 16.34
CA THR A 114 -0.20 1.87 15.15
C THR A 114 -1.08 0.77 14.62
N GLU A 115 -1.35 0.77 13.31
CA GLU A 115 -2.16 -0.23 12.63
C GLU A 115 -1.35 -0.89 11.50
N ASN A 116 -1.68 -2.15 11.20
CA ASN A 116 -1.16 -2.80 10.00
C ASN A 116 -1.94 -2.34 8.78
N ALA A 117 -1.23 -2.01 7.70
CA ALA A 117 -1.83 -1.75 6.39
C ALA A 117 -0.95 -2.31 5.28
N TYR A 118 -1.56 -2.58 4.13
CA TYR A 118 -0.81 -2.82 2.91
C TYR A 118 -0.24 -1.52 2.35
N ILE A 119 0.93 -1.58 1.74
CA ILE A 119 1.54 -0.50 0.97
C ILE A 119 2.14 -1.09 -0.31
N TYR A 120 2.09 -0.34 -1.40
CA TYR A 120 2.86 -0.65 -2.59
C TYR A 120 4.26 -0.07 -2.47
N GLN A 121 5.25 -0.95 -2.32
CA GLN A 121 6.66 -0.58 -2.36
C GLN A 121 7.25 -0.93 -3.73
N ILE A 122 8.34 -0.27 -4.12
CA ILE A 122 9.12 -0.66 -5.29
C ILE A 122 9.64 -2.07 -5.09
N LYS A 123 9.43 -2.95 -6.08
CA LYS A 123 9.98 -4.30 -6.05
C LYS A 123 11.50 -4.19 -5.90
N PRO A 124 12.11 -4.80 -4.88
CA PRO A 124 13.56 -4.85 -4.78
C PRO A 124 14.09 -5.61 -6.00
N THR A 125 14.93 -4.95 -6.78
CA THR A 125 15.67 -5.62 -7.86
C THR A 125 16.62 -6.62 -7.21
N GLN A 126 16.41 -7.92 -7.47
CA GLN A 126 17.35 -8.97 -7.05
C GLN A 126 18.75 -8.73 -7.61
#